data_AF-A0A1V9V9K9-F1
#
_entry.id   AF-A0A1V9V9K9-F1
#
_cell.length_a   1.000
_cell.length_b   1.000
_cell.length_c   1.000
_cell.angle_alpha   90.00
_cell.angle_beta   90.00
_cell.angle_gamma   90.00
#
_symmetry.space_group_name_H-M   'P 1'
#
loop_
_entity.id
_entity.type
_entity.pdbx_description
1 polymer ?
#
loop_
_entity_poly.entity_id
_entity_poly.type
_entity_poly.pdbx_seq_one_letter_code
_entity_poly.pdbx_strand_id
1 'polypeptide(L)'
;EALEELEKIENNFSKVMQEKMQNMWAKKLGLDKFDFELFDELINLMIDTKVDYIIFFRELSNIPDDINSLEKSFYGNLKDENIKLRWNSWLENWKVKINVNDEESKQKLSKQMKLTNPKYSLREWHLVWAYKEAEKGNYEPVQELQEVMTKPYEEQTKEIEEKYYIKKPTDFFGIAGISHVSCSS
;
A
#
# COMPACT_ATOMS: atom_id res chain seq x y z
N GLU A 1 -22.09 2.09 36.84
CA GLU A 1 -20.75 2.73 36.66
C GLU A 1 -19.82 1.94 35.74
N ALA A 2 -19.08 0.90 36.17
CA ALA A 2 -18.12 0.20 35.28
C ALA A 2 -18.75 -0.43 34.01
N LEU A 3 -19.97 -0.97 34.11
CA LEU A 3 -20.72 -1.49 32.95
C LEU A 3 -21.10 -0.38 31.95
N GLU A 4 -21.49 0.80 32.45
CA GLU A 4 -21.84 1.95 31.62
C GLU A 4 -20.60 2.54 30.93
N GLU A 5 -19.44 2.50 31.59
CA GLU A 5 -18.17 2.89 30.96
C GLU A 5 -17.76 1.94 29.85
N LEU A 6 -17.91 0.62 30.07
CA LEU A 6 -17.64 -0.39 29.04
C LEU A 6 -18.56 -0.22 27.82
N GLU A 7 -19.86 -0.04 28.07
CA GLU A 7 -20.86 0.18 27.01
C GLU A 7 -20.55 1.47 26.21
N LYS A 8 -20.06 2.53 26.87
CA LYS A 8 -19.59 3.73 26.18
C LYS A 8 -18.37 3.47 25.30
N ILE A 9 -17.43 2.62 25.73
CA ILE A 9 -16.26 2.27 24.92
C ILE A 9 -16.68 1.49 23.68
N GLU A 10 -17.50 0.45 23.86
CA GLU A 10 -17.99 -0.40 22.77
C GLU A 10 -18.74 0.42 21.72
N ASN A 11 -19.69 1.26 22.16
CA ASN A 11 -20.49 2.10 21.28
C ASN A 11 -19.66 3.15 20.50
N ASN A 12 -18.54 3.62 21.08
CA ASN A 12 -17.68 4.62 20.44
C ASN A 12 -16.57 4.02 19.57
N PHE A 13 -16.25 2.73 19.72
CA PHE A 13 -15.12 2.10 19.03
C PHE A 13 -15.21 2.23 17.51
N SER A 14 -16.39 1.92 16.93
CA SER A 14 -16.62 1.98 15.48
C SER A 14 -16.35 3.38 14.93
N LYS A 15 -16.81 4.43 15.64
CA LYS A 15 -16.57 5.82 15.26
C LYS A 15 -15.09 6.16 15.26
N VAL A 16 -14.37 5.84 16.34
CA VAL A 16 -12.92 6.10 16.44
C VAL A 16 -12.15 5.36 15.35
N MET A 17 -12.50 4.09 15.11
CA MET A 17 -11.89 3.28 14.05
C MET A 17 -12.10 3.92 12.67
N GLN A 18 -13.34 4.31 12.34
CA GLN A 18 -13.66 4.96 11.07
C GLN A 18 -12.89 6.26 10.89
N GLU A 19 -12.86 7.12 11.90
CA GLU A 19 -12.09 8.37 11.85
C GLU A 19 -10.60 8.12 11.62
N LYS A 20 -10.01 7.11 12.30
CA LYS A 20 -8.59 6.74 12.10
C LYS A 20 -8.33 6.19 10.70
N MET A 21 -9.21 5.33 10.18
CA MET A 21 -9.08 4.74 8.84
C MET A 21 -9.19 5.81 7.75
N GLN A 22 -10.20 6.68 7.84
CA GLN A 22 -10.40 7.78 6.90
C GLN A 22 -9.20 8.74 6.89
N ASN A 23 -8.68 9.11 8.06
CA ASN A 23 -7.48 9.94 8.17
C ASN A 23 -6.24 9.26 7.58
N MET A 24 -6.11 7.95 7.75
CA MET A 24 -5.00 7.18 7.16
C MET A 24 -5.09 7.16 5.64
N TRP A 25 -6.27 6.84 5.06
CA TRP A 25 -6.45 6.82 3.61
C TRP A 25 -6.32 8.20 2.97
N ALA A 26 -6.83 9.25 3.61
CA ALA A 26 -6.62 10.63 3.16
C ALA A 26 -5.12 10.93 3.03
N LYS A 27 -4.33 10.64 4.08
CA LYS A 27 -2.87 10.83 4.06
C LYS A 27 -2.17 9.96 3.01
N LYS A 28 -2.61 8.72 2.80
CA LYS A 28 -2.07 7.85 1.74
C LYS A 28 -2.28 8.44 0.35
N LEU A 29 -3.41 9.11 0.13
CA LEU A 29 -3.76 9.79 -1.10
C LEU A 29 -3.24 11.23 -1.18
N GLY A 30 -2.58 11.75 -0.12
CA GLY A 30 -2.14 13.15 -0.09
C GLY A 30 -3.29 14.16 -0.01
N LEU A 31 -4.44 13.76 0.52
CA LEU A 31 -5.62 14.61 0.68
C LEU A 31 -5.71 15.20 2.08
N ASP A 32 -6.21 16.43 2.18
CA ASP A 32 -6.50 17.08 3.46
C ASP A 32 -7.67 16.41 4.20
N LYS A 33 -8.66 15.91 3.46
CA LYS A 33 -9.83 15.21 3.98
C LYS A 33 -10.10 13.96 3.15
N PHE A 34 -10.59 12.92 3.80
CA PHE A 34 -11.02 11.70 3.13
C PHE A 34 -12.16 11.97 2.16
N ASP A 35 -11.99 11.49 0.92
CA ASP A 35 -12.99 11.50 -0.14
C ASP A 35 -13.42 10.05 -0.41
N PHE A 36 -14.63 9.70 0.02
CA PHE A 36 -15.13 8.32 -0.05
C PHE A 36 -15.29 7.84 -1.49
N GLU A 37 -15.87 8.67 -2.37
CA GLU A 37 -16.13 8.30 -3.76
C GLU A 37 -14.82 8.07 -4.53
N LEU A 38 -13.82 8.93 -4.30
CA LEU A 38 -12.50 8.77 -4.89
C LEU A 38 -11.79 7.50 -4.39
N PHE A 39 -11.90 7.20 -3.09
CA PHE A 39 -11.28 6.02 -2.52
C PHE A 39 -12.00 4.73 -2.96
N ASP A 40 -13.32 4.71 -2.99
CA ASP A 40 -14.10 3.54 -3.41
C ASP A 40 -13.81 3.16 -4.86
N GLU A 41 -13.80 4.14 -5.78
CA GLU A 41 -13.44 3.88 -7.17
C GLU A 41 -11.98 3.40 -7.32
N LEU A 42 -11.05 3.93 -6.52
CA LEU A 42 -9.68 3.42 -6.49
C LEU A 42 -9.67 1.92 -6.12
N ILE A 43 -10.35 1.55 -5.05
CA ILE A 43 -10.36 0.15 -4.58
C ILE A 43 -11.01 -0.76 -5.62
N ASN A 44 -12.12 -0.36 -6.23
CA ASN A 44 -12.76 -1.12 -7.31
C ASN A 44 -11.80 -1.32 -8.49
N LEU A 45 -11.13 -0.26 -8.93
CA LEU A 45 -10.14 -0.34 -10.00
C LEU A 45 -8.96 -1.26 -9.66
N MET A 46 -8.44 -1.19 -8.43
CA MET A 46 -7.35 -2.05 -7.97
C MET A 46 -7.76 -3.54 -7.91
N ILE A 47 -9.02 -3.83 -7.58
CA ILE A 47 -9.58 -5.18 -7.61
C ILE A 47 -9.70 -5.67 -9.06
N ASP A 48 -10.33 -4.88 -9.93
CA ASP A 48 -10.58 -5.20 -11.33
C ASP A 48 -9.28 -5.51 -12.10
N THR A 49 -8.20 -4.76 -11.82
CA THR A 49 -6.93 -4.89 -12.53
C THR A 49 -5.86 -5.66 -11.79
N LYS A 50 -6.16 -6.15 -10.57
CA LYS A 50 -5.22 -6.86 -9.69
C LYS A 50 -3.94 -6.05 -9.51
N VAL A 51 -4.00 -5.08 -8.63
CA VAL A 51 -2.87 -4.18 -8.33
C VAL A 51 -2.24 -4.55 -6.99
N ASP A 52 -0.91 -4.49 -6.92
CA ASP A 52 -0.19 -4.57 -5.66
C ASP A 52 -0.39 -3.29 -4.83
N TYR A 53 -1.06 -3.44 -3.69
CA TYR A 53 -1.45 -2.31 -2.84
C TYR A 53 -0.27 -1.45 -2.37
N ILE A 54 0.82 -2.08 -1.90
CA ILE A 54 1.94 -1.35 -1.32
C ILE A 54 2.73 -0.62 -2.42
N ILE A 55 3.01 -1.30 -3.53
CA ILE A 55 3.74 -0.70 -4.65
C ILE A 55 2.90 0.42 -5.26
N PHE A 56 1.59 0.24 -5.44
CA PHE A 56 0.72 1.29 -5.99
C PHE A 56 0.76 2.58 -5.18
N PHE A 57 0.50 2.50 -3.86
CA PHE A 57 0.51 3.70 -3.01
C PHE A 57 1.91 4.32 -2.92
N ARG A 58 2.97 3.52 -2.98
CA ARG A 58 4.34 4.05 -3.03
C ARG A 58 4.63 4.78 -4.33
N GLU A 59 4.29 4.20 -5.48
CA GLU A 59 4.47 4.83 -6.79
C GLU A 59 3.56 6.05 -6.98
N LEU A 60 2.31 6.02 -6.48
CA LEU A 60 1.40 7.18 -6.47
C LEU A 60 1.99 8.36 -5.70
N SER A 61 2.82 8.10 -4.70
CA SER A 61 3.52 9.15 -3.94
C SER A 61 4.55 9.91 -4.79
N ASN A 62 4.86 9.47 -6.01
CA ASN A 62 5.64 10.24 -6.98
C ASN A 62 4.79 11.24 -7.79
N ILE A 63 3.47 11.28 -7.55
CA ILE A 63 2.49 12.15 -8.22
C ILE A 63 2.62 12.00 -9.75
N PRO A 64 2.25 10.81 -10.27
CA PRO A 64 2.44 10.47 -11.67
C PRO A 64 1.57 11.34 -12.57
N ASP A 65 2.09 11.69 -13.74
CA ASP A 65 1.34 12.45 -14.73
C ASP A 65 0.42 11.53 -15.57
N ASP A 66 0.70 10.23 -15.61
CA ASP A 66 -0.04 9.26 -16.41
C ASP A 66 -0.08 7.88 -15.73
N ILE A 67 -1.16 7.13 -15.98
CA ILE A 67 -1.38 5.82 -15.35
C ILE A 67 -0.28 4.80 -15.68
N ASN A 68 0.35 4.90 -16.84
CA ASN A 68 1.41 3.97 -17.24
C ASN A 68 2.62 4.06 -16.30
N SER A 69 2.82 5.21 -15.61
CA SER A 69 3.85 5.36 -14.58
C SER A 69 3.60 4.47 -13.36
N LEU A 70 2.38 3.97 -13.18
CA LEU A 70 2.00 3.06 -12.10
C LEU A 70 2.05 1.58 -12.51
N GLU A 71 2.35 1.23 -13.77
CA GLU A 71 2.36 -0.15 -14.30
C GLU A 71 3.20 -1.13 -13.47
N LYS A 72 4.26 -0.64 -12.81
CA LYS A 72 5.09 -1.44 -11.90
C LYS A 72 4.23 -2.17 -10.85
N SER A 73 3.13 -1.57 -10.41
CA SER A 73 2.21 -2.13 -9.41
C SER A 73 1.19 -3.13 -9.96
N PHE A 74 0.94 -3.18 -11.28
CA PHE A 74 -0.12 -4.01 -11.87
C PHE A 74 0.36 -5.45 -12.12
N TYR A 75 -0.43 -6.46 -11.78
CA TYR A 75 -0.09 -7.86 -12.09
C TYR A 75 -0.38 -8.25 -13.54
N GLY A 76 -1.10 -7.42 -14.30
CA GLY A 76 -1.35 -7.60 -15.72
C GLY A 76 -1.41 -6.27 -16.47
N ASN A 77 -1.41 -6.33 -17.80
CA ASN A 77 -1.45 -5.13 -18.63
C ASN A 77 -2.87 -4.56 -18.73
N LEU A 78 -2.99 -3.24 -18.78
CA LEU A 78 -4.25 -2.52 -19.02
C LEU A 78 -4.68 -2.63 -20.50
N LYS A 79 -5.15 -3.80 -20.91
CA LYS A 79 -5.59 -4.06 -22.30
C LYS A 79 -7.03 -3.64 -22.59
N ASP A 80 -7.86 -3.51 -21.56
CA ASP A 80 -9.24 -3.07 -21.68
C ASP A 80 -9.28 -1.53 -21.68
N GLU A 81 -9.66 -0.95 -22.82
CA GLU A 81 -9.73 0.51 -22.99
C GLU A 81 -10.75 1.17 -22.06
N ASN A 82 -11.85 0.50 -21.70
CA ASN A 82 -12.83 1.07 -20.77
C ASN A 82 -12.23 1.18 -19.35
N ILE A 83 -11.51 0.15 -18.93
CA ILE A 83 -10.79 0.16 -17.64
C ILE A 83 -9.70 1.23 -17.65
N LYS A 84 -8.96 1.37 -18.74
CA LYS A 84 -7.93 2.41 -18.88
C LYS A 84 -8.54 3.82 -18.81
N LEU A 85 -9.69 4.04 -19.44
CA LEU A 85 -10.43 5.30 -19.35
C LEU A 85 -10.88 5.60 -17.91
N ARG A 86 -11.36 4.59 -17.15
CA ARG A 86 -11.70 4.76 -15.73
C ARG A 86 -10.48 5.14 -14.89
N TRP A 87 -9.35 4.46 -15.08
CA TRP A 87 -8.09 4.81 -14.40
C TRP A 87 -7.63 6.23 -14.69
N ASN A 88 -7.65 6.64 -15.96
CA ASN A 88 -7.27 8.01 -16.35
C ASN A 88 -8.23 9.03 -15.72
N SER A 89 -9.53 8.76 -15.77
CA SER A 89 -10.54 9.64 -15.16
C SER A 89 -10.35 9.76 -13.64
N TRP A 90 -10.05 8.64 -12.98
CA TRP A 90 -9.74 8.61 -11.55
C TRP A 90 -8.47 9.41 -11.23
N LEU A 91 -7.40 9.23 -12.00
CA LEU A 91 -6.13 9.93 -11.78
C LEU A 91 -6.28 11.44 -11.94
N GLU A 92 -7.01 11.88 -12.97
CA GLU A 92 -7.29 13.31 -13.18
C GLU A 92 -8.14 13.90 -12.07
N ASN A 93 -9.18 13.18 -11.61
CA ASN A 93 -9.96 13.60 -10.45
C ASN A 93 -9.10 13.70 -9.18
N TRP A 94 -8.24 12.71 -8.93
CA TRP A 94 -7.32 12.73 -7.80
C TRP A 94 -6.35 13.91 -7.85
N LYS A 95 -5.78 14.23 -9.03
CA LYS A 95 -4.89 15.39 -9.23
C LYS A 95 -5.59 16.71 -8.91
N VAL A 96 -6.84 16.87 -9.33
CA VAL A 96 -7.64 18.06 -8.98
C VAL A 96 -7.82 18.17 -7.47
N LYS A 97 -8.04 17.05 -6.77
CA LYS A 97 -8.29 17.00 -5.32
C LYS A 97 -7.06 17.29 -4.48
N ILE A 98 -5.86 16.87 -4.92
CA ILE A 98 -4.60 17.20 -4.23
C ILE A 98 -4.17 18.67 -4.46
N ASN A 99 -4.74 19.35 -5.46
CA ASN A 99 -4.58 20.78 -5.74
C ASN A 99 -3.11 21.28 -5.72
N VAL A 100 -2.24 20.54 -6.41
CA VAL A 100 -0.84 20.88 -6.58
C VAL A 100 -0.68 21.69 -7.87
N ASN A 101 -0.20 22.94 -7.75
CA ASN A 101 -0.16 23.90 -8.86
C ASN A 101 1.26 24.26 -9.32
N ASP A 102 2.29 23.76 -8.63
CA ASP A 102 3.68 24.07 -8.90
C ASP A 102 4.59 22.92 -8.42
N GLU A 103 5.85 22.97 -8.84
CA GLU A 103 6.82 21.90 -8.57
C GLU A 103 7.21 21.82 -7.08
N GLU A 104 7.22 22.93 -6.35
CA GLU A 104 7.56 22.95 -4.91
C GLU A 104 6.45 22.27 -4.10
N SER A 105 5.19 22.60 -4.37
CA SER A 105 4.04 21.94 -3.75
C SER A 105 3.96 20.46 -4.11
N LYS A 106 4.31 20.08 -5.35
CA LYS A 106 4.42 18.67 -5.80
C LYS A 106 5.45 17.91 -4.98
N GLN A 107 6.65 18.45 -4.85
CA GLN A 107 7.74 17.81 -4.10
C GLN A 107 7.43 17.70 -2.60
N LYS A 108 6.81 18.74 -2.02
CA LYS A 108 6.40 18.73 -0.62
C LYS A 108 5.36 17.64 -0.35
N LEU A 109 4.32 17.56 -1.19
CA LEU A 109 3.27 16.54 -1.05
C LEU A 109 3.84 15.14 -1.27
N SER A 110 4.68 14.95 -2.29
CA SER A 110 5.35 13.68 -2.55
C SER A 110 6.13 13.17 -1.33
N LYS A 111 6.90 14.05 -0.68
CA LYS A 111 7.63 13.71 0.56
C LYS A 111 6.67 13.30 1.68
N GLN A 112 5.56 14.02 1.87
CA GLN A 112 4.56 13.70 2.90
C GLN A 112 3.89 12.35 2.64
N MET A 113 3.50 12.06 1.41
CA MET A 113 2.91 10.78 1.02
C MET A 113 3.90 9.63 1.26
N LYS A 114 5.19 9.80 0.92
CA LYS A 114 6.24 8.78 1.16
C LYS A 114 6.46 8.45 2.65
N LEU A 115 6.15 9.36 3.57
CA LEU A 115 6.18 9.11 5.01
C LEU A 115 4.97 8.27 5.49
N THR A 116 3.90 8.20 4.70
CA THR A 116 2.68 7.43 5.01
C THR A 116 2.58 6.13 4.19
N ASN A 117 3.20 6.11 3.01
CA ASN A 117 3.21 5.00 2.07
C ASN A 117 4.57 4.29 2.11
N PRO A 118 4.66 3.15 2.80
CA PRO A 118 5.92 2.45 2.94
C PRO A 118 6.38 1.94 1.58
N LYS A 119 7.70 1.90 1.37
CA LYS A 119 8.30 1.22 0.22
C LYS A 119 8.32 -0.29 0.45
N TYR A 120 8.56 -0.72 1.68
CA TYR A 120 8.69 -2.13 2.05
C TYR A 120 7.59 -2.55 3.02
N SER A 121 7.10 -3.78 2.85
CA SER A 121 6.20 -4.43 3.80
C SER A 121 6.69 -5.85 4.01
N LEU A 122 6.41 -6.42 5.18
CA LEU A 122 6.79 -7.79 5.47
C LEU A 122 5.88 -8.74 4.69
N ARG A 123 6.28 -9.05 3.46
CA ARG A 123 5.52 -9.95 2.59
C ARG A 123 5.70 -11.38 3.09
N GLU A 124 4.59 -12.12 3.16
CA GLU A 124 4.59 -13.49 3.69
C GLU A 124 5.63 -14.39 3.01
N TRP A 125 5.74 -14.33 1.69
CA TRP A 125 6.69 -15.17 0.94
C TRP A 125 8.17 -14.86 1.22
N HIS A 126 8.52 -13.60 1.54
CA HIS A 126 9.85 -13.26 2.04
C HIS A 126 10.07 -13.80 3.46
N LEU A 127 9.06 -13.70 4.31
CA LEU A 127 9.10 -14.19 5.69
C LEU A 127 9.24 -15.72 5.73
N VAL A 128 8.49 -16.44 4.89
CA VAL A 128 8.53 -17.90 4.74
C VAL A 128 9.88 -18.41 4.33
N TRP A 129 10.51 -17.75 3.36
CA TRP A 129 11.88 -18.06 2.99
C TRP A 129 12.84 -17.84 4.18
N ALA A 130 12.72 -16.71 4.87
CA ALA A 130 13.63 -16.37 5.96
C ALA A 130 13.54 -17.32 7.15
N TYR A 131 12.34 -17.69 7.62
CA TYR A 131 12.23 -18.63 8.74
C TYR A 131 12.62 -20.05 8.36
N LYS A 132 12.43 -20.48 7.10
CA LYS A 132 12.91 -21.79 6.60
C LYS A 132 14.43 -21.89 6.56
N GLU A 133 15.12 -20.79 6.28
CA GLU A 133 16.58 -20.74 6.39
C GLU A 133 17.03 -20.75 7.84
N ALA A 134 16.31 -20.04 8.72
CA ALA A 134 16.58 -20.05 10.16
C ALA A 134 16.41 -21.45 10.78
N GLU A 135 15.42 -22.24 10.35
CA GLU A 135 15.24 -23.66 10.74
C GLU A 135 16.48 -24.53 10.41
N LYS A 136 17.24 -24.16 9.38
CA LYS A 136 18.50 -24.83 9.00
C LYS A 136 19.73 -24.23 9.70
N GLY A 137 19.53 -23.27 10.60
CA GLY A 137 20.58 -22.56 11.32
C GLY A 137 21.11 -21.30 10.62
N ASN A 138 20.57 -20.92 9.45
CA ASN A 138 20.96 -19.69 8.75
C ASN A 138 20.02 -18.53 9.09
N TYR A 139 20.46 -17.63 9.96
CA TYR A 139 19.67 -16.48 10.43
C TYR A 139 19.89 -15.19 9.63
N GLU A 140 20.83 -15.17 8.67
CA GLU A 140 21.12 -13.96 7.87
C GLU A 140 19.86 -13.39 7.18
N PRO A 141 18.99 -14.20 6.55
CA PRO A 141 17.75 -13.71 5.94
C PRO A 141 16.81 -12.97 6.90
N VAL A 142 16.71 -13.44 8.14
CA VAL A 142 15.83 -12.86 9.16
C VAL A 142 16.40 -11.52 9.64
N GLN A 143 17.72 -11.46 9.86
CA GLN A 143 18.40 -10.23 10.23
C GLN A 143 18.29 -9.17 9.14
N GLU A 144 18.50 -9.54 7.87
CA GLU A 144 18.34 -8.62 6.73
C GLU A 144 16.90 -8.08 6.63
N LEU A 145 15.89 -8.95 6.76
CA LEU A 145 14.49 -8.51 6.79
C LEU A 145 14.19 -7.54 7.94
N GLN A 146 14.76 -7.80 9.13
CA GLN A 146 14.60 -6.92 10.28
C GLN A 146 15.19 -5.53 10.01
N GLU A 147 16.37 -5.46 9.38
CA GLU A 147 17.01 -4.20 9.00
C GLU A 147 16.13 -3.41 8.03
N VAL A 148 15.63 -4.07 6.97
CA VAL A 148 14.72 -3.45 5.99
C VAL A 148 13.46 -2.92 6.68
N MET A 149 12.85 -3.72 7.56
CA MET A 149 11.60 -3.37 8.25
C MET A 149 11.78 -2.36 9.39
N THR A 150 13.01 -2.05 9.81
CA THR A 150 13.27 -0.95 10.74
C THR A 150 13.06 0.40 10.07
N LYS A 151 13.19 0.48 8.74
CA LYS A 151 13.07 1.70 7.94
C LYS A 151 12.19 1.50 6.68
N PRO A 152 10.93 1.05 6.82
CA PRO A 152 10.14 0.58 5.68
C PRO A 152 9.65 1.72 4.76
N TYR A 153 9.74 2.98 5.21
CA TYR A 153 9.35 4.17 4.45
C TYR A 153 10.51 4.83 3.71
N GLU A 154 11.75 4.54 4.12
CA GLU A 154 12.96 5.12 3.53
C GLU A 154 13.27 4.48 2.17
N GLU A 155 13.90 5.26 1.30
CA GLU A 155 14.64 4.69 0.18
C GLU A 155 15.86 3.95 0.76
N GLN A 156 16.12 2.73 0.27
CA GLN A 156 17.25 1.91 0.72
C GLN A 156 18.18 1.64 -0.48
N THR A 157 19.20 0.80 -0.30
CA THR A 157 20.15 0.53 -1.39
C THR A 157 19.45 -0.14 -2.58
N LYS A 158 20.08 -0.07 -3.76
CA LYS A 158 19.51 -0.68 -4.97
C LYS A 158 19.38 -2.19 -4.84
N GLU A 159 20.30 -2.84 -4.14
CA GLU A 159 20.26 -4.29 -3.90
C GLU A 159 19.02 -4.67 -3.06
N ILE A 160 18.72 -3.91 -2.00
CA ILE A 160 17.53 -4.11 -1.19
C ILE A 160 16.25 -3.84 -2.00
N GLU A 161 16.25 -2.79 -2.81
CA GLU A 161 15.12 -2.47 -3.68
C GLU A 161 14.82 -3.61 -4.66
N GLU A 162 15.83 -4.10 -5.37
CA GLU A 162 15.70 -5.20 -6.32
C GLU A 162 15.22 -6.51 -5.66
N LYS A 163 15.59 -6.74 -4.40
CA LYS A 163 15.23 -7.96 -3.65
C LYS A 163 13.84 -7.90 -3.00
N TYR A 164 13.45 -6.74 -2.45
CA TYR A 164 12.25 -6.62 -1.59
C TYR A 164 11.16 -5.70 -2.13
N TYR A 165 11.47 -4.78 -3.05
CA TYR A 165 10.49 -3.90 -3.68
C TYR A 165 9.96 -4.47 -5.00
N ILE A 166 9.54 -5.74 -4.92
CA ILE A 166 9.03 -6.50 -6.07
C ILE A 166 7.62 -6.98 -5.82
N LYS A 167 6.85 -7.07 -6.91
CA LYS A 167 5.53 -7.71 -6.90
C LYS A 167 5.68 -9.17 -6.49
N LYS A 168 4.62 -9.73 -5.93
CA LYS A 168 4.57 -11.15 -5.61
C LYS A 168 4.83 -11.99 -6.88
N PRO A 169 5.84 -12.86 -6.89
CA PRO A 169 6.08 -13.76 -8.01
C PRO A 169 4.86 -14.62 -8.29
N THR A 170 4.61 -14.90 -9.56
CA THR A 170 3.41 -15.63 -9.99
C THR A 170 3.32 -17.02 -9.36
N ASP A 171 4.47 -17.63 -9.12
CA ASP A 171 4.61 -18.97 -8.57
C ASP A 171 4.09 -19.08 -7.12
N PHE A 172 3.93 -17.95 -6.42
CA PHE A 172 3.38 -17.93 -5.07
C PHE A 172 1.85 -17.68 -5.03
N PHE A 173 1.16 -17.52 -6.17
CA PHE A 173 -0.30 -17.40 -6.15
C PHE A 173 -0.97 -18.73 -5.80
N GLY A 174 -1.96 -18.69 -4.91
CA GLY A 174 -2.76 -19.87 -4.52
C GLY A 174 -2.10 -20.84 -3.55
N ILE A 175 -0.89 -20.56 -3.04
CA ILE A 175 -0.23 -21.41 -2.04
C ILE A 175 -0.71 -21.03 -0.63
N ALA A 176 -1.47 -21.92 0.02
CA ALA A 176 -1.89 -21.73 1.41
C ALA A 176 -0.68 -21.52 2.35
N GLY A 177 -0.77 -20.56 3.28
CA GLY A 177 0.33 -20.18 4.17
C GLY A 177 1.42 -19.30 3.53
N ILE A 178 1.31 -18.98 2.24
CA ILE A 178 2.21 -18.04 1.53
C ILE A 178 1.40 -16.94 0.81
N SER A 179 0.23 -17.29 0.26
CA SER A 179 -0.68 -16.38 -0.42
C SER A 179 -1.83 -15.89 0.43
N HIS A 180 -2.21 -16.66 1.45
CA HIS A 180 -3.27 -16.35 2.38
C HIS A 180 -2.80 -16.74 3.77
N VAL A 181 -2.92 -15.80 4.71
CA VAL A 181 -2.78 -16.07 6.14
C VAL A 181 -4.16 -16.44 6.65
N SER A 182 -4.37 -17.73 6.92
CA SER A 182 -5.52 -18.20 7.69
C SER A 182 -5.17 -18.05 9.17
N CYS A 183 -5.82 -17.12 9.86
CA CYS A 183 -5.83 -17.10 11.32
C CYS A 183 -6.88 -18.08 11.90
N SER A 184 -7.37 -19.04 11.12
CA SER A 184 -8.09 -20.19 11.66
C SER A 184 -7.08 -21.31 11.90
N SER A 185 -6.70 -21.46 13.16
CA SER A 185 -6.30 -22.72 13.79
C SER A 185 -7.53 -23.35 14.40
#